data_AF-A0A7X6P5R8-F1
#
_entry.id   AF-A0A7X6P5R8-F1
#
_cell.length_a   1.000
_cell.length_b   1.000
_cell.length_c   1.000
_cell.angle_alpha   90.00
_cell.angle_beta   90.00
_cell.angle_gamma   90.00
#
_symmetry.space_group_name_H-M   'P 1'
#
loop_
_entity.id
_entity.type
_entity.pdbx_description
1 polymer ?
#
loop_
_entity_poly.entity_id
_entity_poly.type
_entity_poly.pdbx_seq_one_letter_code
_entity_poly.pdbx_strand_id
1 'polypeptide(L)'
;MKYNNIFVVGGAGFLGYHTCLELINRGVKVTALALPSESVDEKLSSQVEIKRADIDHLSDDSVADLLSDHDALIYAAGPDDRIEFDPGVNATEFFQKHLVDRTERVLQIAKRVGVKKVIIFGSYFSYVNNHEVAGIKQGDLERHPYIKARVDQFNKSKALGDDSFAVAVLNIPYVFGVAPGKEPIWRNVFVERFGKYPKIYYGKGGTTLISARKIAVCAVQALELAEHGSELPVGSRNMKFKPMIEQLLREANIDKPVGELPNWLMNIAMKKQWKQAQTANVDSGLDMRYLNKDILSRDFYVDFAATDIQLQMSDYVDDTDEAIAETGRRIQQN
;
A
#
# COMPACT_ATOMS: atom_id res chain seq x y z
N MET A 1 23.62 -9.42 -3.11
CA MET A 1 22.21 -9.84 -3.07
C MET A 1 22.16 -11.32 -3.42
N LYS A 2 21.31 -12.12 -2.76
CA LYS A 2 21.02 -13.53 -3.08
C LYS A 2 20.27 -13.66 -4.41
N TYR A 3 19.51 -12.62 -4.79
CA TYR A 3 18.70 -12.57 -6.00
C TYR A 3 19.23 -11.47 -6.94
N ASN A 4 19.46 -11.79 -8.21
CA ASN A 4 20.14 -10.89 -9.16
C ASN A 4 19.25 -10.49 -10.35
N ASN A 5 18.17 -11.23 -10.61
CA ASN A 5 17.15 -10.86 -11.60
C ASN A 5 15.77 -10.83 -10.95
N ILE A 6 15.12 -9.67 -10.94
CA ILE A 6 13.89 -9.44 -10.18
C ILE A 6 12.80 -8.86 -11.07
N PHE A 7 11.63 -9.49 -11.02
CA PHE A 7 10.43 -8.99 -11.67
C PHE A 7 9.62 -8.12 -10.70
N VAL A 8 9.16 -6.95 -11.13
CA VAL A 8 8.35 -6.03 -10.32
C VAL A 8 7.00 -5.81 -11.00
N VAL A 9 5.96 -6.43 -10.44
CA VAL A 9 4.58 -6.14 -10.86
C VAL A 9 4.17 -4.79 -10.28
N GLY A 10 3.75 -3.86 -11.13
CA GLY A 10 3.43 -2.48 -10.71
C GLY A 10 4.66 -1.58 -10.59
N GLY A 11 5.76 -1.90 -11.28
CA GLY A 11 7.03 -1.17 -11.19
C GLY A 11 6.99 0.28 -11.67
N ALA A 12 5.98 0.66 -12.47
CA ALA A 12 5.74 2.04 -12.89
C ALA A 12 4.82 2.83 -11.94
N GLY A 13 4.23 2.15 -10.94
CA GLY A 13 3.41 2.77 -9.91
C GLY A 13 4.24 3.54 -8.88
N PHE A 14 3.56 4.20 -7.93
CA PHE A 14 4.23 5.02 -6.91
C PHE A 14 5.28 4.23 -6.10
N LEU A 15 4.90 3.11 -5.47
CA LEU A 15 5.83 2.31 -4.66
C LEU A 15 6.77 1.45 -5.51
N GLY A 16 6.27 0.96 -6.64
CA GLY A 16 7.07 0.19 -7.59
C GLY A 16 8.24 0.99 -8.16
N TYR A 17 8.04 2.28 -8.46
CA TYR A 17 9.08 3.19 -8.94
C TYR A 17 10.26 3.26 -7.97
N HIS A 18 9.99 3.57 -6.70
CA HIS A 18 11.04 3.64 -5.66
C HIS A 18 11.71 2.28 -5.47
N THR A 19 10.96 1.19 -5.54
CA THR A 19 11.51 -0.17 -5.42
C THR A 19 12.44 -0.53 -6.57
N CYS A 20 12.07 -0.18 -7.81
CA CYS A 20 12.94 -0.39 -8.96
C CYS A 20 14.24 0.42 -8.83
N LEU A 21 14.16 1.69 -8.39
CA LEU A 21 15.35 2.50 -8.17
C LEU A 21 16.28 1.90 -7.12
N GLU A 22 15.74 1.42 -5.99
CA GLU A 22 16.55 0.77 -4.96
C GLU A 22 17.22 -0.50 -5.48
N LEU A 23 16.50 -1.32 -6.26
CA LEU A 23 17.07 -2.52 -6.87
C LEU A 23 18.22 -2.20 -7.84
N ILE A 24 18.04 -1.21 -8.73
CA ILE A 24 19.08 -0.77 -9.68
C ILE A 24 20.31 -0.23 -8.94
N ASN A 25 20.09 0.56 -7.88
CA ASN A 25 21.19 1.10 -7.06
C ASN A 25 22.03 -0.02 -6.42
N ARG A 26 21.46 -1.20 -6.22
CA ARG A 26 22.16 -2.40 -5.72
C ARG A 26 22.72 -3.30 -6.82
N GLY A 27 22.66 -2.87 -8.09
CA GLY A 27 23.19 -3.62 -9.23
C GLY A 27 22.34 -4.82 -9.64
N VAL A 28 21.05 -4.85 -9.28
CA VAL A 28 20.12 -5.94 -9.64
C VAL A 28 19.56 -5.68 -11.03
N LYS A 29 19.43 -6.74 -11.84
CA LYS A 29 18.67 -6.68 -13.09
C LYS A 29 17.18 -6.63 -12.78
N VAL A 30 16.49 -5.62 -13.29
CA VAL A 30 15.07 -5.41 -13.02
C VAL A 30 14.26 -5.48 -14.31
N THR A 31 13.16 -6.22 -14.26
CA THR A 31 12.07 -6.15 -15.24
C THR A 31 10.83 -5.62 -14.53
N ALA A 32 10.23 -4.54 -15.04
CA ALA A 32 9.03 -3.94 -14.46
C ALA A 32 7.83 -4.13 -15.39
N LEU A 33 6.72 -4.59 -14.83
CA LEU A 33 5.43 -4.59 -15.51
C LEU A 33 4.70 -3.28 -15.22
N ALA A 34 4.33 -2.58 -16.29
CA ALA A 34 3.50 -1.39 -16.28
C ALA A 34 2.20 -1.66 -17.06
N LEU A 35 1.11 -0.97 -16.71
CA LEU A 35 -0.10 -1.04 -17.53
C LEU A 35 0.15 -0.46 -18.93
N PRO A 36 -0.60 -0.88 -19.97
CA PRO A 36 -0.35 -0.48 -21.35
C PRO A 36 -0.22 1.04 -21.55
N SER A 37 -1.10 1.82 -20.93
CA SER A 37 -1.14 3.29 -21.01
C SER A 37 -0.43 4.01 -19.87
N GLU A 38 0.19 3.29 -18.93
CA GLU A 38 0.81 3.92 -17.77
C GLU A 38 2.08 4.69 -18.17
N SER A 39 2.17 5.95 -17.73
CA SER A 39 3.37 6.77 -17.90
C SER A 39 4.53 6.16 -17.13
N VAL A 40 5.67 6.02 -17.79
CA VAL A 40 6.90 5.52 -17.17
C VAL A 40 7.96 6.62 -17.27
N ASP A 41 8.61 6.90 -16.15
CA ASP A 41 9.71 7.86 -16.06
C ASP A 41 10.88 7.46 -16.98
N GLU A 42 11.44 8.41 -17.72
CA GLU A 42 12.51 8.16 -18.69
C GLU A 42 13.80 7.65 -18.03
N LYS A 43 14.11 8.14 -16.83
CA LYS A 43 15.27 7.68 -16.07
C LYS A 43 15.08 6.24 -15.59
N LEU A 44 13.85 5.83 -15.30
CA LEU A 44 13.55 4.44 -14.98
C LEU A 44 13.64 3.54 -16.22
N SER A 45 13.00 3.93 -17.33
CA SER A 45 12.93 3.10 -18.54
C SER A 45 14.28 2.92 -19.25
N SER A 46 15.26 3.79 -18.99
CA SER A 46 16.63 3.65 -19.48
C SER A 46 17.48 2.63 -18.70
N GLN A 47 17.04 2.18 -17.52
CA GLN A 47 17.79 1.28 -16.64
C GLN A 47 17.04 -0.02 -16.31
N VAL A 48 15.76 -0.10 -16.63
CA VAL A 48 14.87 -1.24 -16.33
C VAL A 48 14.24 -1.74 -17.62
N GLU A 49 14.11 -3.06 -17.77
CA GLU A 49 13.31 -3.63 -18.84
C GLU A 49 11.82 -3.41 -18.56
N ILE A 50 11.15 -2.59 -19.36
CA ILE A 50 9.71 -2.31 -19.19
C ILE A 50 8.88 -3.25 -20.06
N LYS A 51 8.05 -4.08 -19.41
CA LYS A 51 6.97 -4.84 -20.06
C LYS A 51 5.66 -4.09 -19.88
N ARG A 52 4.87 -4.00 -20.95
CA ARG A 52 3.56 -3.34 -20.95
C ARG A 52 2.46 -4.35 -21.19
N ALA A 53 1.66 -4.62 -20.17
CA ALA A 53 0.48 -5.47 -20.29
C ALA A 53 -0.45 -5.26 -19.09
N ASP A 54 -1.73 -5.57 -19.27
CA ASP A 54 -2.63 -5.82 -18.16
C ASP A 54 -2.64 -7.32 -17.85
N ILE A 55 -2.19 -7.67 -16.65
CA ILE A 55 -2.02 -9.07 -16.23
C ILE A 55 -3.35 -9.84 -16.16
N ASP A 56 -4.48 -9.13 -16.00
CA ASP A 56 -5.82 -9.74 -16.01
C ASP A 56 -6.24 -10.18 -17.42
N HIS A 57 -5.61 -9.62 -18.46
CA HIS A 57 -5.90 -9.91 -19.85
C HIS A 57 -4.88 -10.86 -20.50
N LEU A 58 -3.88 -11.32 -19.75
CA LEU A 58 -2.88 -12.29 -20.21
C LEU A 58 -3.31 -13.72 -19.90
N SER A 59 -3.01 -14.66 -20.78
CA SER A 59 -3.09 -16.10 -20.47
C SER A 59 -2.03 -16.48 -19.42
N ASP A 60 -2.20 -17.64 -18.79
CA ASP A 60 -1.23 -18.15 -17.80
C ASP A 60 0.15 -18.38 -18.41
N ASP A 61 0.21 -18.79 -19.68
CA ASP A 61 1.47 -18.98 -20.40
C ASP A 61 2.15 -17.64 -20.70
N SER A 62 1.40 -16.61 -21.11
CA SER A 62 1.97 -15.27 -21.27
C SER A 62 2.50 -14.68 -19.96
N VAL A 63 1.83 -14.96 -18.82
CA VAL A 63 2.33 -14.56 -17.50
C VAL A 63 3.57 -15.38 -17.12
N ALA A 64 3.63 -16.66 -17.46
CA ALA A 64 4.79 -17.51 -17.25
C ALA A 64 6.01 -17.01 -18.05
N ASP A 65 5.81 -16.62 -19.32
CA ASP A 65 6.86 -16.06 -20.16
C ASP A 65 7.41 -14.74 -19.59
N LEU A 66 6.54 -13.89 -19.02
CA LEU A 66 6.97 -12.66 -18.36
C LEU A 66 7.83 -12.93 -17.12
N LEU A 67 7.48 -13.95 -16.34
CA LEU A 67 8.12 -14.27 -15.06
C LEU A 67 9.33 -15.19 -15.20
N SER A 68 9.46 -15.91 -16.32
CA SER A 68 10.58 -16.81 -16.60
C SER A 68 11.92 -16.09 -16.47
N ASP A 69 12.96 -16.83 -16.07
CA ASP A 69 14.33 -16.34 -15.83
C ASP A 69 14.52 -15.36 -14.66
N HIS A 70 13.47 -15.05 -13.88
CA HIS A 70 13.60 -14.19 -12.69
C HIS A 70 13.74 -15.02 -11.42
N ASP A 71 14.65 -14.59 -10.53
CA ASP A 71 14.89 -15.29 -9.27
C ASP A 71 13.83 -14.97 -8.21
N ALA A 72 13.29 -13.74 -8.25
CA ALA A 72 12.35 -13.23 -7.26
C ALA A 72 11.33 -12.25 -7.87
N LEU A 73 10.24 -12.03 -7.15
CA LEU A 73 9.13 -11.17 -7.52
C LEU A 73 8.83 -10.15 -6.41
N ILE A 74 8.75 -8.87 -6.78
CA ILE A 74 8.07 -7.85 -5.99
C ILE A 74 6.67 -7.66 -6.56
N TYR A 75 5.65 -7.87 -5.73
CA TYR A 75 4.25 -7.66 -6.10
C TYR A 75 3.76 -6.34 -5.51
N ALA A 76 3.96 -5.25 -6.27
CA ALA A 76 3.61 -3.88 -5.88
C ALA A 76 2.31 -3.37 -6.56
N ALA A 77 1.43 -4.28 -6.97
CA ALA A 77 0.15 -3.95 -7.59
C ALA A 77 -1.04 -4.31 -6.71
N GLY A 78 -2.13 -3.58 -6.91
CA GLY A 78 -3.40 -3.81 -6.25
C GLY A 78 -4.12 -2.50 -5.98
N PRO A 79 -5.46 -2.47 -6.04
CA PRO A 79 -6.22 -1.29 -5.66
C PRO A 79 -6.03 -0.96 -4.17
N ASP A 80 -6.16 0.33 -3.89
CA ASP A 80 -6.11 0.90 -2.54
C ASP A 80 -7.52 0.99 -1.92
N ASP A 81 -7.62 1.08 -0.59
CA ASP A 81 -8.91 1.17 0.12
C ASP A 81 -9.71 2.43 -0.23
N ARG A 82 -9.01 3.47 -0.72
CA ARG A 82 -9.55 4.78 -1.08
C ARG A 82 -10.04 4.87 -2.53
N ILE A 83 -10.03 3.77 -3.29
CA ILE A 83 -10.60 3.74 -4.64
C ILE A 83 -12.07 4.17 -4.62
N GLU A 84 -12.46 4.99 -5.58
CA GLU A 84 -13.85 5.39 -5.78
C GLU A 84 -14.51 4.42 -6.77
N PHE A 85 -15.67 3.89 -6.38
CA PHE A 85 -16.40 2.91 -7.17
C PHE A 85 -17.47 3.57 -8.03
N ASP A 86 -17.59 3.11 -9.27
CA ASP A 86 -18.76 3.42 -10.10
C ASP A 86 -20.03 2.80 -9.46
N PRO A 87 -21.21 3.43 -9.65
CA PRO A 87 -22.46 2.88 -9.16
C PRO A 87 -22.69 1.43 -9.62
N GLY A 88 -23.02 0.55 -8.68
CA GLY A 88 -23.32 -0.86 -8.90
C GLY A 88 -22.12 -1.81 -8.76
N VAL A 89 -20.90 -1.29 -8.58
CA VAL A 89 -19.74 -2.13 -8.26
C VAL A 89 -19.79 -2.57 -6.79
N ASN A 90 -19.71 -3.88 -6.56
CA ASN A 90 -19.59 -4.44 -5.21
C ASN A 90 -18.12 -4.41 -4.75
N ALA A 91 -17.84 -3.74 -3.64
CA ALA A 91 -16.47 -3.58 -3.15
C ALA A 91 -15.85 -4.93 -2.73
N THR A 92 -16.63 -5.83 -2.14
CA THR A 92 -16.13 -7.13 -1.68
C THR A 92 -15.68 -7.99 -2.86
N GLU A 93 -16.52 -8.11 -3.89
CA GLU A 93 -16.19 -8.86 -5.11
C GLU A 93 -15.01 -8.24 -5.85
N PHE A 94 -14.97 -6.90 -5.92
CA PHE A 94 -13.87 -6.18 -6.54
C PHE A 94 -12.53 -6.47 -5.85
N PHE A 95 -12.45 -6.30 -4.52
CA PHE A 95 -11.21 -6.54 -3.79
C PHE A 95 -10.83 -8.02 -3.77
N GLN A 96 -11.81 -8.94 -3.68
CA GLN A 96 -11.55 -10.38 -3.82
C GLN A 96 -10.85 -10.69 -5.16
N LYS A 97 -11.43 -10.22 -6.28
CA LYS A 97 -10.86 -10.42 -7.60
C LYS A 97 -9.45 -9.83 -7.73
N HIS A 98 -9.29 -8.56 -7.36
CA HIS A 98 -8.09 -7.79 -7.70
C HIS A 98 -6.94 -7.89 -6.70
N LEU A 99 -7.22 -8.20 -5.43
CA LEU A 99 -6.19 -8.39 -4.39
C LEU A 99 -5.95 -9.87 -4.09
N VAL A 100 -6.96 -10.72 -4.12
CA VAL A 100 -6.81 -12.14 -3.72
C VAL A 100 -6.57 -13.02 -4.94
N ASP A 101 -7.57 -13.14 -5.82
CA ASP A 101 -7.55 -14.15 -6.89
C ASP A 101 -6.47 -13.85 -7.93
N ARG A 102 -6.29 -12.57 -8.30
CA ARG A 102 -5.19 -12.14 -9.18
C ARG A 102 -3.83 -12.46 -8.56
N THR A 103 -3.62 -12.16 -7.29
CA THR A 103 -2.34 -12.41 -6.61
C THR A 103 -2.06 -13.91 -6.55
N GLU A 104 -3.04 -14.71 -6.12
CA GLU A 104 -2.93 -16.17 -6.07
C GLU A 104 -2.53 -16.76 -7.43
N ARG A 105 -3.22 -16.36 -8.51
CA ARG A 105 -2.89 -16.78 -9.87
C ARG A 105 -1.45 -16.47 -10.24
N VAL A 106 -1.00 -15.23 -10.03
CA VAL A 106 0.37 -14.82 -10.39
C VAL A 106 1.41 -15.58 -9.59
N LEU A 107 1.17 -15.80 -8.29
CA LEU A 107 2.11 -16.52 -7.43
C LEU A 107 2.19 -18.01 -7.78
N GLN A 108 1.07 -18.65 -8.13
CA GLN A 108 1.08 -20.03 -8.65
C GLN A 108 1.94 -20.16 -9.90
N ILE A 109 1.82 -19.21 -10.83
CA ILE A 109 2.61 -19.19 -12.06
C ILE A 109 4.08 -18.89 -11.76
N ALA A 110 4.36 -17.91 -10.89
CA ALA A 110 5.72 -17.57 -10.45
C ALA A 110 6.44 -18.80 -9.88
N LYS A 111 5.76 -19.53 -8.99
CA LYS A 111 6.27 -20.79 -8.43
C LYS A 111 6.54 -21.83 -9.52
N ARG A 112 5.60 -22.01 -10.46
CA ARG A 112 5.74 -22.96 -11.59
C ARG A 112 6.98 -22.69 -12.45
N VAL A 113 7.34 -21.43 -12.66
CA VAL A 113 8.50 -21.04 -13.48
C VAL A 113 9.81 -20.89 -12.68
N GLY A 114 9.80 -21.25 -11.39
CA GLY A 114 11.01 -21.30 -10.57
C GLY A 114 11.42 -19.98 -9.91
N VAL A 115 10.52 -18.99 -9.84
CA VAL A 115 10.70 -17.85 -8.92
C VAL A 115 10.82 -18.42 -7.50
N LYS A 116 11.80 -17.96 -6.72
CA LYS A 116 12.11 -18.54 -5.40
C LYS A 116 11.50 -17.76 -4.25
N LYS A 117 11.26 -16.47 -4.45
CA LYS A 117 10.78 -15.58 -3.39
C LYS A 117 9.87 -14.49 -3.91
N VAL A 118 8.82 -14.20 -3.15
CA VAL A 118 7.88 -13.10 -3.42
C VAL A 118 7.75 -12.19 -2.22
N ILE A 119 7.87 -10.88 -2.45
CA ILE A 119 7.49 -9.85 -1.48
C ILE A 119 6.23 -9.15 -1.99
N ILE A 120 5.15 -9.23 -1.23
CA ILE A 120 3.88 -8.59 -1.57
C ILE A 120 3.76 -7.28 -0.81
N PHE A 121 3.33 -6.22 -1.50
CA PHE A 121 2.94 -4.97 -0.86
C PHE A 121 1.50 -5.09 -0.36
N GLY A 122 1.40 -5.40 0.93
CA GLY A 122 0.16 -5.53 1.68
C GLY A 122 -0.22 -4.23 2.39
N SER A 123 -1.00 -4.36 3.46
CA SER A 123 -1.48 -3.22 4.24
C SER A 123 -1.32 -3.49 5.72
N TYR A 124 -0.86 -2.51 6.48
CA TYR A 124 -0.86 -2.59 7.94
C TYR A 124 -2.23 -2.87 8.56
N PHE A 125 -3.34 -2.66 7.84
CA PHE A 125 -4.67 -3.04 8.31
C PHE A 125 -4.83 -4.56 8.50
N SER A 126 -4.27 -5.39 7.61
CA SER A 126 -4.29 -6.84 7.81
C SER A 126 -3.41 -7.25 9.00
N TYR A 127 -2.25 -6.60 9.17
CA TYR A 127 -1.41 -6.84 10.34
C TYR A 127 -2.13 -6.50 11.65
N VAL A 128 -2.76 -5.33 11.72
CA VAL A 128 -3.52 -4.89 12.90
C VAL A 128 -4.67 -5.87 13.20
N ASN A 129 -5.35 -6.37 12.18
CA ASN A 129 -6.38 -7.40 12.33
C ASN A 129 -5.78 -8.72 12.84
N ASN A 130 -4.68 -9.19 12.27
CA ASN A 130 -4.12 -10.51 12.55
C ASN A 130 -3.40 -10.60 13.91
N HIS A 131 -2.85 -9.49 14.39
CA HIS A 131 -1.98 -9.43 15.58
C HIS A 131 -2.60 -8.67 16.76
N GLU A 132 -3.91 -8.40 16.71
CA GLU A 132 -4.69 -7.74 17.77
C GLU A 132 -4.14 -6.38 18.24
N VAL A 133 -3.59 -5.61 17.31
CA VAL A 133 -2.99 -4.30 17.59
C VAL A 133 -4.09 -3.25 17.80
N ALA A 134 -3.78 -2.16 18.51
CA ALA A 134 -4.71 -1.04 18.73
C ALA A 134 -6.02 -1.42 19.45
N GLY A 135 -6.02 -2.51 20.24
CA GLY A 135 -7.19 -2.98 20.99
C GLY A 135 -8.29 -3.57 20.11
N ILE A 136 -7.92 -4.11 18.95
CA ILE A 136 -8.81 -4.73 17.98
C ILE A 136 -8.68 -6.24 18.13
N LYS A 137 -9.80 -6.97 18.19
CA LYS A 137 -9.75 -8.43 18.21
C LYS A 137 -9.53 -8.98 16.81
N GLN A 138 -8.90 -10.15 16.72
CA GLN A 138 -8.70 -10.78 15.43
C GLN A 138 -10.03 -11.00 14.69
N GLY A 139 -10.08 -10.59 13.42
CA GLY A 139 -11.26 -10.69 12.56
C GLY A 139 -12.24 -9.52 12.68
N ASP A 140 -12.11 -8.62 13.66
CA ASP A 140 -13.05 -7.51 13.83
C ASP A 140 -13.03 -6.53 12.65
N LEU A 141 -11.89 -6.37 11.97
CA LEU A 141 -11.75 -5.45 10.84
C LEU A 141 -12.19 -6.07 9.50
N GLU A 142 -12.45 -7.38 9.43
CA GLU A 142 -12.86 -8.05 8.20
C GLU A 142 -14.27 -7.69 7.73
N ARG A 143 -15.00 -6.89 8.52
CA ARG A 143 -16.22 -6.21 8.05
C ARG A 143 -15.94 -5.13 6.99
N HIS A 144 -14.69 -4.70 6.85
CA HIS A 144 -14.24 -3.78 5.81
C HIS A 144 -13.78 -4.59 4.58
N PRO A 145 -14.42 -4.46 3.41
CA PRO A 145 -14.11 -5.25 2.21
C PRO A 145 -12.61 -5.30 1.85
N TYR A 146 -11.94 -4.15 1.90
CA TYR A 146 -10.50 -4.05 1.62
C TYR A 146 -9.66 -4.86 2.63
N ILE A 147 -9.94 -4.72 3.93
CA ILE A 147 -9.15 -5.36 4.98
C ILE A 147 -9.32 -6.87 4.92
N LYS A 148 -10.56 -7.34 4.73
CA LYS A 148 -10.83 -8.75 4.50
C LYS A 148 -10.02 -9.31 3.33
N ALA A 149 -10.06 -8.63 2.18
CA ALA A 149 -9.31 -9.07 1.01
C ALA A 149 -7.78 -9.08 1.25
N ARG A 150 -7.22 -8.16 2.04
CA ARG A 150 -5.79 -8.18 2.39
C ARG A 150 -5.43 -9.34 3.34
N VAL A 151 -6.30 -9.67 4.29
CA VAL A 151 -6.15 -10.88 5.13
C VAL A 151 -6.21 -12.15 4.27
N ASP A 152 -7.20 -12.24 3.38
CA ASP A 152 -7.34 -13.38 2.47
C ASP A 152 -6.16 -13.48 1.49
N GLN A 153 -5.68 -12.36 0.95
CA GLN A 153 -4.48 -12.29 0.10
C GLN A 153 -3.27 -12.88 0.83
N PHE A 154 -3.03 -12.48 2.08
CA PHE A 154 -1.92 -13.02 2.87
C PHE A 154 -2.07 -14.53 3.08
N ASN A 155 -3.23 -14.98 3.56
CA ASN A 155 -3.47 -16.38 3.88
C ASN A 155 -3.30 -17.29 2.65
N LYS A 156 -3.91 -16.92 1.51
CA LYS A 156 -3.76 -17.69 0.26
C LYS A 156 -2.33 -17.66 -0.26
N SER A 157 -1.66 -16.51 -0.23
CA SER A 157 -0.28 -16.40 -0.73
C SER A 157 0.69 -17.19 0.14
N LYS A 158 0.50 -17.17 1.47
CA LYS A 158 1.27 -18.00 2.41
C LYS A 158 1.06 -19.49 2.16
N ALA A 159 -0.18 -19.92 1.89
CA ALA A 159 -0.47 -21.33 1.62
C ALA A 159 0.22 -21.90 0.37
N LEU A 160 0.69 -21.04 -0.55
CA LEU A 160 1.43 -21.47 -1.75
C LEU A 160 2.90 -21.80 -1.47
N GLY A 161 3.46 -21.34 -0.36
CA GLY A 161 4.89 -21.48 -0.12
C GLY A 161 5.32 -22.85 0.41
N ASP A 162 6.57 -23.18 0.12
CA ASP A 162 7.27 -24.39 0.53
C ASP A 162 8.79 -24.12 0.51
N ASP A 163 9.60 -25.18 0.65
CA ASP A 163 11.07 -25.09 0.66
C ASP A 163 11.67 -24.45 -0.61
N SER A 164 10.92 -24.44 -1.73
CA SER A 164 11.34 -23.86 -3.00
C SER A 164 10.75 -22.48 -3.29
N PHE A 165 9.71 -22.06 -2.54
CA PHE A 165 8.95 -20.84 -2.79
C PHE A 165 8.59 -20.11 -1.49
N ALA A 166 9.33 -19.04 -1.18
CA ALA A 166 9.05 -18.21 -0.01
C ALA A 166 8.14 -17.02 -0.36
N VAL A 167 7.24 -16.66 0.55
CA VAL A 167 6.36 -15.49 0.40
C VAL A 167 6.43 -14.69 1.69
N ALA A 168 6.60 -13.38 1.58
CA ALA A 168 6.48 -12.45 2.71
C ALA A 168 5.65 -11.23 2.30
N VAL A 169 5.03 -10.57 3.27
CA VAL A 169 4.19 -9.40 3.05
C VAL A 169 4.76 -8.21 3.81
N LEU A 170 4.99 -7.10 3.11
CA LEU A 170 5.19 -5.80 3.75
C LEU A 170 3.83 -5.20 4.07
N ASN A 171 3.54 -5.03 5.34
CA ASN A 171 2.32 -4.44 5.83
C ASN A 171 2.50 -2.93 5.91
N ILE A 172 2.14 -2.25 4.82
CA ILE A 172 2.46 -0.84 4.57
C ILE A 172 1.40 0.08 5.22
N PRO A 173 1.82 1.12 5.97
CA PRO A 173 0.92 2.08 6.59
C PRO A 173 0.77 3.34 5.71
N TYR A 174 0.62 4.53 6.31
CA TYR A 174 0.42 5.77 5.55
C TYR A 174 1.74 6.23 4.92
N VAL A 175 1.77 6.31 3.58
CA VAL A 175 2.99 6.56 2.81
C VAL A 175 3.09 8.01 2.35
N PHE A 176 4.28 8.60 2.46
CA PHE A 176 4.63 9.91 1.91
C PHE A 176 5.78 9.81 0.90
N GLY A 177 5.96 10.87 0.12
CA GLY A 177 6.86 10.95 -1.03
C GLY A 177 6.11 11.22 -2.32
N VAL A 178 6.84 11.22 -3.44
CA VAL A 178 6.29 11.46 -4.78
C VAL A 178 6.92 10.49 -5.79
N ALA A 179 6.28 10.32 -6.94
CA ALA A 179 6.89 9.69 -8.10
C ALA A 179 6.57 10.51 -9.37
N PRO A 180 7.44 10.47 -10.40
CA PRO A 180 7.19 11.17 -11.66
C PRO A 180 5.83 10.80 -12.26
N GLY A 181 5.06 11.81 -12.67
CA GLY A 181 3.74 11.60 -13.28
C GLY A 181 2.66 11.02 -12.34
N LYS A 182 2.91 10.88 -11.03
CA LYS A 182 1.94 10.38 -10.06
C LYS A 182 1.42 11.49 -9.15
N GLU A 183 0.10 11.57 -9.04
CA GLU A 183 -0.58 12.46 -8.12
C GLU A 183 -0.43 11.95 -6.67
N PRO A 184 -0.03 12.78 -5.70
CA PRO A 184 -0.03 12.37 -4.31
C PRO A 184 -1.45 12.10 -3.81
N ILE A 185 -1.71 10.88 -3.31
CA ILE A 185 -3.03 10.47 -2.84
C ILE A 185 -3.62 11.40 -1.77
N TRP A 186 -2.76 12.06 -1.00
CA TRP A 186 -3.16 12.99 0.05
C TRP A 186 -3.82 14.27 -0.49
N ARG A 187 -3.61 14.63 -1.75
CA ARG A 187 -4.35 15.74 -2.41
C ARG A 187 -5.85 15.46 -2.38
N ASN A 188 -6.26 14.30 -2.88
CA ASN A 188 -7.66 13.94 -2.97
C ASN A 188 -8.26 13.74 -1.56
N VAL A 189 -7.50 13.13 -0.65
CA VAL A 189 -7.96 12.79 0.70
C VAL A 189 -8.15 14.03 1.60
N PHE A 190 -7.20 14.98 1.59
CA PHE A 190 -7.20 16.11 2.53
C PHE A 190 -7.46 17.47 1.89
N VAL A 191 -7.13 17.67 0.62
CA VAL A 191 -7.32 18.96 -0.05
C VAL A 191 -8.65 19.00 -0.80
N GLU A 192 -8.87 18.12 -1.77
CA GLU A 192 -10.06 18.15 -2.62
C GLU A 192 -11.33 17.79 -1.85
N ARG A 193 -11.31 16.66 -1.13
CA ARG A 193 -12.45 16.19 -0.31
C ARG A 193 -12.93 17.25 0.68
N PHE A 194 -12.00 18.04 1.21
CA PHE A 194 -12.31 19.11 2.16
C PHE A 194 -12.31 20.51 1.53
N GLY A 195 -12.17 20.64 0.21
CA GLY A 195 -11.93 21.92 -0.48
C GLY A 195 -12.98 22.97 -0.15
N LYS A 196 -14.27 22.59 -0.23
CA LYS A 196 -15.42 23.44 0.06
C LYS A 196 -15.69 23.72 1.55
N TYR A 197 -15.00 23.06 2.46
CA TYR A 197 -15.20 23.22 3.91
C TYR A 197 -14.14 24.15 4.50
N PRO A 198 -14.52 25.04 5.44
CA PRO A 198 -13.60 26.00 6.05
C PRO A 198 -12.59 25.35 7.01
N LYS A 199 -12.81 24.09 7.38
CA LYS A 199 -12.01 23.34 8.35
C LYS A 199 -12.03 21.86 8.04
N ILE A 200 -10.90 21.18 8.23
CA ILE A 200 -10.83 19.72 8.17
C ILE A 200 -11.18 19.17 9.54
N TYR A 201 -12.13 18.26 9.58
CA TYR A 201 -12.45 17.47 10.77
C TYR A 201 -12.09 16.01 10.50
N TYR A 202 -11.23 15.45 11.35
CA TYR A 202 -10.75 14.08 11.22
C TYR A 202 -10.83 13.33 12.55
N GLY A 203 -10.52 12.03 12.52
CA GLY A 203 -10.53 11.18 13.71
C GLY A 203 -9.41 11.51 14.70
N LYS A 204 -9.63 11.14 15.96
CA LYS A 204 -8.71 11.38 17.10
C LYS A 204 -7.55 10.38 17.19
N GLY A 205 -7.59 9.36 16.35
CA GLY A 205 -6.60 8.32 16.29
C GLY A 205 -5.28 8.79 15.69
N GLY A 206 -4.50 7.82 15.27
CA GLY A 206 -3.19 8.01 14.70
C GLY A 206 -2.82 6.83 13.83
N THR A 207 -1.73 7.02 13.10
CA THR A 207 -1.21 6.01 12.19
C THR A 207 0.32 6.01 12.23
N THR A 208 0.87 4.93 11.73
CA THR A 208 2.30 4.83 11.42
C THR A 208 2.55 5.51 10.07
N LEU A 209 3.61 6.29 9.98
CA LEU A 209 4.03 6.98 8.76
C LEU A 209 5.29 6.32 8.23
N ILE A 210 5.46 6.33 6.91
CA ILE A 210 6.68 5.88 6.24
C ILE A 210 6.88 6.63 4.92
N SER A 211 8.12 6.77 4.47
CA SER A 211 8.43 7.25 3.13
C SER A 211 8.37 6.11 2.09
N ALA A 212 8.06 6.45 0.85
CA ALA A 212 8.13 5.49 -0.26
C ALA A 212 9.55 4.96 -0.48
N ARG A 213 10.58 5.77 -0.18
CA ARG A 213 11.99 5.36 -0.21
C ARG A 213 12.28 4.28 0.83
N LYS A 214 11.88 4.44 2.10
CA LYS A 214 12.10 3.41 3.13
C LYS A 214 11.36 2.11 2.79
N ILE A 215 10.14 2.17 2.23
CA ILE A 215 9.42 0.96 1.76
C ILE A 215 10.26 0.19 0.74
N ALA A 216 10.87 0.89 -0.23
CA ALA A 216 11.74 0.27 -1.22
C ALA A 216 12.93 -0.46 -0.56
N VAL A 217 13.60 0.19 0.40
CA VAL A 217 14.71 -0.45 1.14
C VAL A 217 14.22 -1.65 1.95
N CYS A 218 13.08 -1.53 2.65
CA CYS A 218 12.46 -2.66 3.35
C CYS A 218 12.16 -3.83 2.40
N ALA A 219 11.63 -3.56 1.20
CA ALA A 219 11.32 -4.59 0.21
C ALA A 219 12.57 -5.34 -0.26
N VAL A 220 13.65 -4.60 -0.50
CA VAL A 220 14.91 -5.19 -0.95
C VAL A 220 15.62 -5.95 0.18
N GLN A 221 15.57 -5.45 1.42
CA GLN A 221 16.05 -6.22 2.57
C GLN A 221 15.19 -7.46 2.83
N ALA A 222 13.87 -7.37 2.66
CA ALA A 222 12.96 -8.49 2.85
C ALA A 222 13.21 -9.61 1.83
N LEU A 223 13.58 -9.28 0.59
CA LEU A 223 14.06 -10.27 -0.38
C LEU A 223 15.23 -11.08 0.21
N GLU A 224 16.18 -10.45 0.90
CA GLU A 224 17.35 -11.15 1.43
C GLU A 224 17.08 -11.90 2.76
N LEU A 225 16.23 -11.33 3.61
CA LEU A 225 16.15 -11.68 5.04
C LEU A 225 14.81 -12.22 5.51
N ALA A 226 13.69 -11.89 4.85
CA ALA A 226 12.37 -12.30 5.33
C ALA A 226 12.16 -13.82 5.19
N GLU A 227 11.56 -14.44 6.18
CA GLU A 227 11.21 -15.86 6.12
C GLU A 227 9.85 -16.06 5.44
N HIS A 228 9.60 -17.28 4.93
CA HIS A 228 8.29 -17.63 4.39
C HIS A 228 7.19 -17.40 5.44
N GLY A 229 6.08 -16.78 5.04
CA GLY A 229 4.95 -16.45 5.90
C GLY A 229 5.14 -15.22 6.78
N SER A 230 6.21 -14.45 6.61
CA SER A 230 6.45 -13.22 7.38
C SER A 230 5.42 -12.13 7.05
N GLU A 231 4.86 -11.52 8.10
CA GLU A 231 4.07 -10.29 8.06
C GLU A 231 4.88 -9.16 8.65
N LEU A 232 5.41 -8.27 7.82
CA LEU A 232 6.40 -7.26 8.21
C LEU A 232 5.73 -5.88 8.29
N PRO A 233 5.25 -5.42 9.47
CA PRO A 233 4.76 -4.06 9.62
C PRO A 233 5.92 -3.07 9.48
N VAL A 234 5.93 -2.30 8.40
CA VAL A 234 6.97 -1.29 8.14
C VAL A 234 6.51 0.08 8.60
N GLY A 235 7.44 0.95 8.97
CA GLY A 235 7.14 2.28 9.48
C GLY A 235 8.39 3.08 9.78
N SER A 236 8.23 4.37 10.05
CA SER A 236 9.30 5.22 10.58
C SER A 236 8.90 6.00 11.82
N ARG A 237 7.63 6.42 11.91
CA ARG A 237 7.15 7.20 13.04
C ARG A 237 5.65 7.01 13.29
N ASN A 238 5.26 6.95 14.55
CA ASN A 238 3.87 6.97 14.98
C ASN A 238 3.40 8.42 15.19
N MET A 239 2.29 8.81 14.58
CA MET A 239 1.80 10.18 14.63
C MET A 239 0.27 10.23 14.70
N LYS A 240 -0.28 11.20 15.44
CA LYS A 240 -1.73 11.48 15.43
C LYS A 240 -2.15 12.06 14.09
N PHE A 241 -3.39 11.79 13.66
CA PHE A 241 -3.87 12.29 12.37
C PHE A 241 -3.85 13.82 12.28
N LYS A 242 -4.29 14.52 13.34
CA LYS A 242 -4.33 15.99 13.35
C LYS A 242 -2.96 16.61 13.03
N PRO A 243 -1.89 16.37 13.80
CA PRO A 243 -0.60 16.99 13.53
C PRO A 243 0.01 16.51 12.20
N MET A 244 -0.28 15.28 11.76
CA MET A 244 0.13 14.77 10.44
C MET A 244 -0.49 15.60 9.31
N ILE A 245 -1.81 15.83 9.36
CA ILE A 245 -2.53 16.64 8.36
C ILE A 245 -2.04 18.09 8.42
N GLU A 246 -1.87 18.66 9.62
CA GLU A 246 -1.34 20.02 9.78
C GLU A 246 0.06 20.17 9.19
N GLN A 247 0.94 19.17 9.37
CA GLN A 247 2.27 19.17 8.74
C GLN A 247 2.16 19.17 7.23
N LEU A 248 1.37 18.26 6.65
CA LEU A 248 1.19 18.19 5.20
C LEU A 248 0.63 19.50 4.62
N LEU A 249 -0.37 20.11 5.26
CA LEU A 249 -0.98 21.36 4.77
C LEU A 249 0.00 22.53 4.84
N ARG A 250 0.84 22.61 5.88
CA ARG A 250 1.91 23.62 5.95
C ARG A 250 2.87 23.49 4.78
N GLU A 251 3.31 22.26 4.48
CA GLU A 251 4.23 21.98 3.37
C GLU A 251 3.59 22.22 1.99
N ALA A 252 2.26 22.10 1.89
CA ALA A 252 1.51 22.47 0.70
C ALA A 252 1.16 23.97 0.61
N ASN A 253 1.58 24.77 1.60
CA ASN A 253 1.21 26.19 1.73
C ASN A 253 -0.32 26.42 1.70
N ILE A 254 -1.08 25.53 2.35
CA ILE A 254 -2.53 25.60 2.47
C ILE A 254 -2.89 26.00 3.90
N ASP A 255 -3.42 27.21 4.08
CA ASP A 255 -3.95 27.66 5.36
C ASP A 255 -5.37 27.14 5.57
N LYS A 256 -5.48 25.96 6.19
CA LYS A 256 -6.77 25.36 6.58
C LYS A 256 -6.66 24.73 7.97
N PRO A 257 -7.49 25.18 8.95
CA PRO A 257 -7.47 24.60 10.28
C PRO A 257 -7.83 23.11 10.26
N VAL A 258 -7.20 22.34 11.16
CA VAL A 258 -7.51 20.93 11.39
C VAL A 258 -8.07 20.77 12.80
N GLY A 259 -9.17 20.04 12.92
CA GLY A 259 -9.80 19.73 14.19
C GLY A 259 -10.20 18.28 14.30
N GLU A 260 -10.57 17.92 15.51
CA GLU A 260 -11.08 16.61 15.86
C GLU A 260 -12.57 16.71 16.20
N LEU A 261 -13.32 15.63 15.94
CA LEU A 261 -14.70 15.51 16.39
C LEU A 261 -14.81 14.50 17.55
N PRO A 262 -15.73 14.71 18.50
CA PRO A 262 -16.13 13.64 19.41
C PRO A 262 -16.57 12.39 18.63
N ASN A 263 -16.18 11.20 19.11
CA ASN A 263 -16.41 9.95 18.39
C ASN A 263 -17.88 9.72 18.00
N TRP A 264 -18.82 10.09 18.87
CA TRP A 264 -20.25 9.95 18.59
C TRP A 264 -20.70 10.80 17.40
N LEU A 265 -20.16 12.03 17.26
CA LEU A 265 -20.49 12.94 16.17
C LEU A 265 -19.86 12.47 14.86
N MET A 266 -18.62 11.99 14.91
CA MET A 266 -17.94 11.39 13.75
C MET A 266 -18.68 10.13 13.27
N ASN A 267 -19.13 9.26 14.18
CA ASN A 267 -19.94 8.09 13.83
C ASN A 267 -21.25 8.47 13.12
N ILE A 268 -21.94 9.53 13.58
CA ILE A 268 -23.15 10.04 12.91
C ILE A 268 -22.81 10.55 11.50
N ALA A 269 -21.73 11.33 11.36
CA ALA A 269 -21.30 11.86 10.07
C ALA A 269 -20.97 10.74 9.07
N MET A 270 -20.21 9.72 9.49
CA MET A 270 -19.86 8.59 8.63
C MET A 270 -21.08 7.74 8.26
N LYS A 271 -22.00 7.50 9.19
CA LYS A 271 -23.27 6.80 8.90
C LYS A 271 -24.15 7.57 7.92
N LYS A 272 -24.13 8.91 7.96
CA LYS A 272 -24.83 9.75 6.98
C LYS A 272 -24.21 9.61 5.58
N GLN A 273 -22.88 9.66 5.49
CA GLN A 273 -22.16 9.46 4.22
C GLN A 273 -22.45 8.07 3.64
N TRP A 274 -22.44 7.03 4.48
CA TRP A 274 -22.85 5.69 4.08
C TRP A 274 -24.25 5.65 3.46
N LYS A 275 -25.26 6.26 4.11
CA LYS A 275 -26.63 6.31 3.56
C LYS A 275 -26.70 7.02 2.20
N GLN A 276 -25.92 8.10 2.03
CA GLN A 276 -25.84 8.81 0.76
C GLN A 276 -25.22 7.94 -0.33
N ALA A 277 -24.12 7.24 -0.03
CA ALA A 277 -23.49 6.30 -0.94
C ALA A 277 -24.44 5.17 -1.35
N GLN A 278 -25.21 4.62 -0.40
CA GLN A 278 -26.23 3.59 -0.68
C GLN A 278 -27.35 4.11 -1.61
N THR A 279 -27.78 5.36 -1.45
CA THR A 279 -28.77 5.97 -2.35
C THR A 279 -28.20 6.18 -3.76
N ALA A 280 -26.90 6.44 -3.85
CA ALA A 280 -26.17 6.53 -5.12
C ALA A 280 -25.74 5.16 -5.69
N ASN A 281 -26.07 4.05 -5.01
CA ASN A 281 -25.60 2.69 -5.35
C ASN A 281 -24.06 2.57 -5.42
N VAL A 282 -23.34 3.33 -4.59
CA VAL A 282 -21.87 3.33 -4.51
C VAL A 282 -21.44 2.60 -3.24
N ASP A 283 -20.51 1.66 -3.39
CA ASP A 283 -19.90 0.91 -2.29
C ASP A 283 -18.54 1.53 -1.87
N SER A 284 -17.88 0.98 -0.83
CA SER A 284 -16.59 1.50 -0.35
C SER A 284 -15.69 0.40 0.19
N GLY A 285 -14.37 0.56 0.04
CA GLY A 285 -13.39 -0.40 0.56
C GLY A 285 -13.32 -0.46 2.07
N LEU A 286 -13.62 0.65 2.74
CA LEU A 286 -13.82 0.68 4.18
C LEU A 286 -15.29 1.03 4.48
N ASP A 287 -16.00 0.10 5.13
CA ASP A 287 -17.36 0.34 5.57
C ASP A 287 -17.47 1.59 6.48
N MET A 288 -18.06 2.65 5.92
CA MET A 288 -18.25 3.94 6.57
C MET A 288 -19.08 3.84 7.86
N ARG A 289 -19.93 2.82 8.03
CA ARG A 289 -20.69 2.63 9.28
C ARG A 289 -19.76 2.41 10.48
N TYR A 290 -18.62 1.77 10.24
CA TYR A 290 -17.68 1.36 11.27
C TYR A 290 -16.36 2.10 11.22
N LEU A 291 -16.03 2.76 10.09
CA LEU A 291 -14.75 3.43 9.84
C LEU A 291 -14.20 4.25 11.02
N ASN A 292 -15.01 5.09 11.65
CA ASN A 292 -14.52 5.87 12.80
C ASN A 292 -14.31 5.02 14.05
N LYS A 293 -15.29 4.19 14.41
CA LYS A 293 -15.20 3.29 15.57
C LYS A 293 -13.99 2.38 15.44
N ASP A 294 -13.78 1.86 14.23
CA ASP A 294 -12.84 0.77 14.02
C ASP A 294 -11.42 1.25 13.72
N ILE A 295 -11.28 2.39 13.02
CA ILE A 295 -10.01 2.88 12.49
C ILE A 295 -9.73 4.31 12.96
N LEU A 296 -10.55 5.30 12.58
CA LEU A 296 -10.17 6.72 12.72
C LEU A 296 -10.09 7.21 14.19
N SER A 297 -10.72 6.52 15.13
CA SER A 297 -10.67 6.86 16.56
C SER A 297 -9.55 6.15 17.33
N ARG A 298 -8.76 5.29 16.65
CA ARG A 298 -7.73 4.44 17.27
C ARG A 298 -6.34 4.75 16.74
N ASP A 299 -5.34 4.40 17.52
CA ASP A 299 -3.93 4.55 17.16
C ASP A 299 -3.42 3.28 16.50
N PHE A 300 -3.39 3.27 15.17
CA PHE A 300 -2.83 2.17 14.39
C PHE A 300 -1.31 2.32 14.31
N TYR A 301 -0.69 2.18 15.48
CA TYR A 301 0.75 2.20 15.69
C TYR A 301 1.28 0.76 15.67
N VAL A 302 2.19 0.48 14.76
CA VAL A 302 2.85 -0.83 14.67
C VAL A 302 4.27 -0.74 15.20
N ASP A 303 4.79 -1.86 15.67
CA ASP A 303 6.20 -1.98 16.09
C ASP A 303 7.10 -2.15 14.87
N PHE A 304 7.28 -1.07 14.12
CA PHE A 304 8.18 -1.07 12.96
C PHE A 304 9.65 -1.19 13.35
N ALA A 305 10.03 -0.91 14.60
CA ALA A 305 11.41 -1.03 15.06
C ALA A 305 11.84 -2.52 15.13
N ALA A 306 10.95 -3.41 15.56
CA ALA A 306 11.18 -4.85 15.47
C ALA A 306 11.42 -5.30 14.02
N THR A 307 10.63 -4.79 13.07
CA THR A 307 10.83 -5.03 11.63
C THR A 307 12.16 -4.48 11.14
N ASP A 308 12.57 -3.28 11.56
CA ASP A 308 13.87 -2.69 11.19
C ASP A 308 15.03 -3.56 11.70
N ILE A 309 14.95 -4.12 12.91
CA ILE A 309 15.96 -5.07 13.42
C ILE A 309 15.99 -6.34 12.55
N GLN A 310 14.83 -6.94 12.25
CA GLN A 310 14.73 -8.13 11.42
C GLN A 310 15.32 -7.91 10.02
N LEU A 311 15.11 -6.72 9.46
CA LEU A 311 15.60 -6.33 8.13
C LEU A 311 16.99 -5.68 8.16
N GLN A 312 17.68 -5.68 9.31
CA GLN A 312 19.02 -5.09 9.48
C GLN A 312 19.08 -3.62 9.02
N MET A 313 18.07 -2.84 9.39
CA MET A 313 17.90 -1.43 9.04
C MET A 313 17.91 -0.49 10.25
N SER A 314 18.42 -0.94 11.40
CA SER A 314 18.45 -0.10 12.62
C SER A 314 19.24 1.20 12.45
N ASP A 315 20.23 1.22 11.55
CA ASP A 315 21.03 2.41 11.23
C ASP A 315 20.49 3.20 10.02
N TYR A 316 19.34 2.80 9.46
CA TYR A 316 18.74 3.52 8.33
C TYR A 316 18.29 4.91 8.77
N VAL A 317 18.78 5.93 8.07
CA VAL A 317 18.39 7.32 8.31
C VAL A 317 17.04 7.58 7.64
N ASP A 318 16.01 7.78 8.46
CA ASP A 318 14.66 8.06 8.00
C ASP A 318 14.55 9.42 7.27
N ASP A 319 13.81 9.44 6.17
CA ASP A 319 13.51 10.62 5.36
C ASP A 319 12.01 10.98 5.37
N THR A 320 11.22 10.44 6.29
CA THR A 320 9.76 10.64 6.33
C THR A 320 9.35 12.10 6.43
N ASP A 321 10.06 12.94 7.20
CA ASP A 321 9.73 14.37 7.27
C ASP A 321 9.97 15.10 5.94
N GLU A 322 11.06 14.79 5.25
CA GLU A 322 11.32 15.34 3.91
C GLU A 322 10.33 14.77 2.88
N ALA A 323 9.93 13.51 3.02
CA ALA A 323 8.92 12.90 2.16
C ALA A 323 7.54 13.57 2.34
N ILE A 324 7.16 13.93 3.57
CA ILE A 324 5.94 14.72 3.83
C ILE A 324 6.06 16.10 3.16
N ALA A 325 7.23 16.75 3.29
CA ALA A 325 7.49 18.05 2.69
C ALA A 325 7.41 18.01 1.16
N GLU A 326 8.03 17.01 0.53
CA GLU A 326 7.98 16.80 -0.91
C GLU A 326 6.56 16.51 -1.41
N THR A 327 5.79 15.68 -0.68
CA THR A 327 4.37 15.46 -0.99
C THR A 327 3.59 16.77 -0.92
N GLY A 328 3.77 17.58 0.14
CA GLY A 328 3.09 18.87 0.29
C GLY A 328 3.40 19.82 -0.86
N ARG A 329 4.68 20.00 -1.20
CA ARG A 329 5.10 20.84 -2.33
C ARG A 329 4.51 20.38 -3.66
N ARG A 330 4.41 19.05 -3.90
CA ARG A 330 3.77 18.53 -5.12
C ARG A 330 2.27 18.80 -5.15
N ILE A 331 1.58 18.69 -4.03
CA ILE A 331 0.15 19.04 -3.92
C ILE A 331 -0.10 20.49 -4.33
N GLN A 332 0.81 21.40 -4.00
CA GLN A 332 0.70 22.81 -4.38
C GLN A 332 0.87 23.06 -5.88
N GLN A 333 1.68 22.23 -6.57
CA GLN A 333 2.04 22.42 -7.98
C GLN A 333 0.96 21.93 -8.96
N ASN A 334 -0.03 21.17 -8.48
CA ASN A 334 -1.06 20.49 -9.27
C ASN A 334 -2.44 21.12 -9.12
#